data_AF-A0A842NLM3-F1
#
_entry.id   AF-A0A842NLM3-F1
#
_cell.length_a   1.000
_cell.length_b   1.000
_cell.length_c   1.000
_cell.angle_alpha   90.00
_cell.angle_beta   90.00
_cell.angle_gamma   90.00
#
_symmetry.space_group_name_H-M   'P 1'
#
loop_
_entity.id
_entity.type
_entity.pdbx_description
1 polymer ?
#
loop_
_entity_poly.entity_id
_entity_poly.type
_entity_poly.pdbx_seq_one_letter_code
_entity_poly.pdbx_strand_id
1 'polypeptide(L)' 'RMGRTPQSQFYPRPRKVIVNHGESSKTLDLASSLHKANRIETVAPQDLETVRIK' A
#
# COMPACT_ATOMS: atom_id res chain seq x y z
N ARG A 1 -9.62 -28.88 1.56
CA ARG A 1 -9.51 -27.95 2.73
C ARG A 1 -8.74 -26.70 2.25
N MET A 2 -9.37 -25.88 1.40
CA MET A 2 -8.73 -24.72 0.78
C MET A 2 -8.71 -23.56 1.79
N GLY A 3 -7.52 -23.20 2.25
CA GLY A 3 -7.30 -22.12 3.20
C GLY A 3 -7.80 -20.79 2.63
N ARG A 4 -8.45 -19.99 3.47
CA ARG A 4 -8.86 -18.61 3.19
C ARG A 4 -7.68 -17.83 2.61
N THR A 5 -7.72 -17.54 1.31
CA THR A 5 -6.83 -16.52 0.72
C THR A 5 -7.16 -15.17 1.38
N PRO A 6 -6.17 -14.38 1.84
CA PRO A 6 -6.43 -13.09 2.43
C PRO A 6 -7.05 -12.14 1.39
N GLN A 7 -8.10 -11.42 1.81
CA GLN A 7 -9.10 -10.68 1.03
C GLN A 7 -8.55 -9.47 0.24
N SER A 8 -7.54 -9.66 -0.61
CA SER A 8 -7.12 -8.64 -1.57
C SER A 8 -7.52 -9.09 -2.98
N GLN A 9 -8.44 -8.35 -3.61
CA GLN A 9 -9.03 -8.67 -4.91
C GLN A 9 -8.09 -8.34 -6.10
N PHE A 10 -6.83 -8.00 -5.82
CA PHE A 10 -5.84 -7.64 -6.82
C PHE A 10 -5.07 -8.89 -7.28
N TYR A 11 -5.21 -9.22 -8.57
CA TYR A 11 -4.45 -10.29 -9.23
C TYR A 11 -3.79 -9.72 -10.50
N PRO A 12 -2.45 -9.83 -10.66
CA PRO A 12 -1.44 -10.34 -9.73
C PRO A 12 -1.25 -9.45 -8.48
N ARG A 13 -0.69 -10.00 -7.39
CA ARG A 13 -0.42 -9.19 -6.20
C ARG A 13 0.58 -8.08 -6.50
N PRO A 14 0.26 -6.81 -6.18
CA PRO A 14 1.20 -5.72 -6.40
C PRO A 14 2.41 -5.87 -5.48
N ARG A 15 3.58 -5.51 -6.01
CA ARG A 15 4.84 -5.48 -5.23
C ARG A 15 4.96 -4.23 -4.38
N LYS A 16 4.44 -3.11 -4.89
CA LYS A 16 4.49 -1.79 -4.26
C LYS A 16 3.17 -1.07 -4.49
N VAL A 17 2.66 -0.41 -3.46
CA VAL A 17 1.44 0.40 -3.47
C VAL A 17 1.82 1.82 -3.07
N ILE A 18 1.46 2.79 -3.90
CA ILE A 18 1.70 4.21 -3.62
C ILE A 18 0.37 4.83 -3.22
N VAL A 19 0.30 5.37 -2.01
CA VAL A 19 -0.89 6.01 -1.46
C VAL A 19 -0.72 7.51 -1.63
N ASN A 20 -1.67 8.13 -2.33
CA ASN A 20 -1.71 9.56 -2.56
C ASN A 20 -3.13 10.09 -2.31
N HIS A 21 -3.25 11.42 -2.29
CA HIS A 21 -4.52 12.13 -2.19
C HIS A 21 -5.21 11.97 -0.83
N GLY A 22 -4.99 12.95 0.05
CA GLY A 22 -5.53 12.97 1.41
C GLY A 22 -4.71 13.94 2.25
N GLU A 23 -5.18 14.20 3.48
CA GLU A 23 -4.35 14.88 4.48
C GLU A 23 -3.11 14.01 4.77
N SER A 24 -1.96 14.65 5.00
CA SER A 24 -0.67 13.96 5.21
C SER A 24 -0.77 12.88 6.30
N SER A 25 -1.39 13.20 7.44
CA SER A 25 -1.62 12.27 8.55
C SER A 25 -2.44 11.04 8.13
N LYS A 26 -3.52 11.24 7.38
CA LYS A 26 -4.42 10.14 6.95
C LYS A 26 -3.76 9.24 5.91
N THR A 27 -2.94 9.81 5.05
CA THR A 27 -2.22 9.08 4.00
C THR A 27 -1.16 8.15 4.63
N LEU A 28 -0.46 8.63 5.67
CA LEU A 28 0.48 7.84 6.47
C LEU A 28 -0.21 6.71 7.25
N ASP A 29 -1.35 7.00 7.88
CA ASP A 29 -2.13 5.99 8.61
C ASP A 29 -2.67 4.89 7.69
N LEU A 30 -3.13 5.28 6.49
CA LEU A 30 -3.61 4.35 5.47
C LEU A 30 -2.47 3.48 4.93
N ALA A 31 -1.32 4.09 4.60
CA ALA A 31 -0.14 3.35 4.16
C ALA A 31 0.31 2.34 5.23
N SER A 32 0.33 2.75 6.50
CA SER A 32 0.67 1.88 7.63
C SER A 32 -0.32 0.72 7.80
N SER A 33 -1.61 0.98 7.63
CA SER A 33 -2.67 -0.02 7.74
C SER A 33 -2.60 -1.04 6.59
N LEU A 34 -2.37 -0.57 5.36
CA LEU A 34 -2.19 -1.43 4.18
C LEU A 34 -0.93 -2.28 4.28
N HIS A 35 0.16 -1.73 4.80
CA HIS A 35 1.39 -2.48 5.03
C HIS A 35 1.18 -3.63 6.02
N LYS A 36 0.46 -3.37 7.12
CA LYS A 36 0.17 -4.39 8.15
C LYS A 36 -0.81 -5.46 7.66
N ALA A 37 -1.87 -5.05 6.95
CA ALA A 37 -2.92 -5.96 6.49
C ALA A 37 -2.45 -6.86 5.35
N ASN A 38 -1.75 -6.29 4.36
CA ASN A 38 -1.43 -6.99 3.13
C ASN A 38 0.04 -7.46 3.06
N ARG A 39 0.91 -6.97 3.95
CA ARG A 39 2.38 -7.19 3.91
C ARG A 39 2.99 -6.83 2.55
N ILE A 40 2.51 -5.74 1.95
CA ILE A 40 3.00 -5.20 0.67
C ILE A 40 3.75 -3.90 0.95
N GLU A 41 4.83 -3.61 0.22
CA GLU A 41 5.51 -2.32 0.32
C GLU A 41 4.53 -1.20 0.00
N THR A 42 4.26 -0.33 0.98
CA THR A 42 3.32 0.78 0.84
C THR A 42 4.08 2.07 1.10
N VAL A 43 3.99 3.03 0.18
CA VAL A 43 4.73 4.30 0.25
C VAL A 43 3.73 5.44 0.09
N ALA A 44 3.80 6.42 0.99
CA ALA A 44 3.05 7.66 0.90
C ALA A 44 4.05 8.81 0.67
N PRO A 45 4.32 9.20 -0.59
CA PRO A 45 5.29 10.23 -0.89
C PRO A 45 4.80 11.62 -0.43
N GLN A 46 5.74 12.46 -0.05
CA GLN A 46 5.50 13.88 0.23
C GLN A 46 5.68 14.71 -1.05
N ASP A 47 5.22 15.96 -1.00
CA ASP A 47 5.42 16.90 -2.10
C ASP A 47 6.90 17.02 -2.45
N LEU A 48 7.20 16.94 -3.75
CA LEU A 48 8.56 16.94 -4.33
C LEU A 48 9.41 15.68 -4.04
N GLU A 49 8.87 14.63 -3.42
CA GLU A 49 9.55 13.33 -3.36
C GLU A 49 9.47 12.58 -4.69
N THR A 50 10.52 11.81 -5.00
CA THR A 50 10.56 10.92 -6.17
C THR A 50 10.66 9.47 -5.72
N VAL A 51 9.66 8.66 -6.08
CA VAL A 51 9.67 7.21 -5.83
C VAL A 51 10.13 6.48 -7.09
N ARG A 52 11.27 5.79 -7.00
CA ARG A 52 11.75 4.93 -8.10
C ARG A 52 10.95 3.62 -8.15
N ILE A 53 10.28 3.39 -9.26
CA ILE A 53 9.62 2.13 -9.60
C ILE A 53 10.59 1.33 -10.49
N LYS A 54 10.87 0.07 -10.14
CA LYS A 54 11.80 -0.81 -10.85
C LYS A 54 11.17 -2.18 -11.02
#